data_AF-A0A9D1RDM0-F1
#
_entry.id   AF-A0A9D1RDM0-F1
#
_cell.length_a   1.000
_cell.length_b   1.000
_cell.length_c   1.000
_cell.angle_alpha   90.00
_cell.angle_beta   90.00
_cell.angle_gamma   90.00
#
_symmetry.space_group_name_H-M   'P 1'
#
loop_
_entity.id
_entity.type
_entity.pdbx_description
1 polymer ?
#
loop_
_entity_poly.entity_id
_entity_poly.type
_entity_poly.pdbx_seq_one_letter_code
_entity_poly.pdbx_strand_id
1 'polypeptide(L)'
;MSKKKKITVAIIVLFLVIAIIGGIFAILMHRQTQQYNAVMAEVAQINELVGEEYTANIDREQLNALLARRVAGGKYGQVEDAYKNYMTDLYQSVYDATDASHDESFGTFLSAENLQSDGPEFKQSQAKVDELITRLQTDKEEYTAMITDEAVDSYAARAGLDGRYREMYGIILSAHSSAAAAQENTFTDSIDATVANLNAVSDVFDFLSQNSENWYLQDGKLTFRTEALYNDYKALTENMN
;
A
#
# COMPACT_ATOMS: atom_id res chain seq x y z
N MET A 1 4.62 -17.03 72.75
CA MET A 1 5.19 -17.83 71.62
C MET A 1 6.69 -18.01 71.82
N SER A 2 7.19 -19.24 71.88
CA SER A 2 8.64 -19.50 72.10
C SER A 2 9.46 -18.93 70.94
N LYS A 3 10.68 -18.42 71.22
CA LYS A 3 11.58 -17.83 70.21
C LYS A 3 11.75 -18.74 68.98
N LYS A 4 11.75 -20.07 69.19
CA LYS A 4 11.76 -21.08 68.11
C LYS A 4 10.52 -21.03 67.21
N LYS A 5 9.31 -20.94 67.77
CA LYS A 5 8.06 -20.81 66.97
C LYS A 5 7.99 -19.50 66.18
N LYS A 6 8.54 -18.39 66.71
CA LYS A 6 8.62 -17.10 65.98
C LYS A 6 9.59 -17.15 64.79
N ILE A 7 10.72 -17.84 64.94
CA ILE A 7 11.71 -18.02 63.86
C ILE A 7 11.16 -18.96 62.77
N THR A 8 10.50 -20.06 63.14
CA THR A 8 9.87 -20.98 62.18
C THR A 8 8.76 -20.30 61.35
N VAL A 9 7.91 -19.49 61.99
CA VAL A 9 6.85 -18.73 61.27
C VAL A 9 7.45 -17.69 60.33
N ALA A 10 8.52 -16.99 60.73
CA ALA A 10 9.18 -16.00 59.87
C ALA A 10 9.83 -16.63 58.62
N ILE A 11 10.42 -17.82 58.74
CA ILE A 11 11.02 -18.54 57.61
C ILE A 11 9.94 -18.99 56.60
N ILE A 12 8.81 -19.51 57.09
CA ILE A 12 7.70 -19.94 56.22
C ILE A 12 7.10 -18.76 55.43
N VAL A 13 6.95 -17.60 56.07
CA VAL A 13 6.44 -16.39 55.41
C VAL A 13 7.40 -15.90 54.32
N LEU A 14 8.72 -15.96 54.55
CA LEU A 14 9.72 -15.57 53.56
C LEU A 14 9.68 -16.48 52.32
N PHE A 15 9.56 -17.79 52.50
CA PHE A 15 9.44 -18.74 51.39
C PHE A 15 8.16 -18.53 50.57
N LEU A 16 7.03 -18.20 51.22
CA LEU A 16 5.79 -17.86 50.54
C LEU A 16 5.91 -16.60 49.67
N VAL A 17 6.58 -15.55 50.16
CA VAL A 17 6.80 -14.32 49.40
C VAL A 17 7.68 -14.57 48.16
N ILE A 18 8.74 -15.37 48.30
CA ILE A 18 9.62 -15.72 47.17
C ILE A 18 8.87 -16.58 46.13
N ALA A 19 8.03 -17.52 46.56
CA ALA A 19 7.21 -18.34 45.65
C ALA A 19 6.15 -17.52 44.91
N ILE A 20 5.54 -16.52 45.57
CA ILE A 20 4.59 -15.60 44.93
C ILE A 20 5.30 -14.72 43.91
N ILE A 21 6.47 -14.17 44.23
CA ILE A 21 7.28 -13.37 43.29
C ILE A 21 7.72 -14.23 42.10
N GLY A 22 8.17 -15.47 42.33
CA GLY A 22 8.53 -16.42 41.28
C GLY A 22 7.35 -16.82 40.40
N GLY A 23 6.17 -17.05 40.98
CA GLY A 23 4.94 -17.34 40.26
C GLY A 23 4.47 -16.15 39.41
N ILE A 24 4.54 -14.93 39.96
CA ILE A 24 4.27 -13.69 39.21
C ILE A 24 5.27 -13.55 38.05
N PHE A 25 6.57 -13.80 38.28
CA PHE A 25 7.60 -13.70 37.25
C PHE A 25 7.39 -14.73 36.12
N ALA A 26 7.04 -15.98 36.46
CA ALA A 26 6.72 -17.02 35.47
C ALA A 26 5.47 -16.68 34.64
N ILE A 27 4.42 -16.15 35.28
CA ILE A 27 3.20 -15.68 34.58
C ILE A 27 3.53 -14.49 33.69
N LEU A 28 4.36 -13.55 34.15
CA LEU A 28 4.80 -12.41 33.35
C LEU A 28 5.63 -12.84 32.14
N MET A 29 6.54 -13.80 32.30
CA MET A 29 7.34 -14.33 31.20
C MET A 29 6.46 -15.07 30.17
N HIS A 30 5.53 -15.91 30.63
CA HIS A 30 4.58 -16.59 29.74
C HIS A 30 3.67 -15.62 29.00
N ARG A 31 3.16 -14.58 29.68
CA ARG A 31 2.36 -13.51 29.04
C ARG A 31 3.15 -12.67 28.05
N GLN A 32 4.45 -12.46 28.27
CA GLN A 32 5.31 -11.78 27.30
C GLN A 32 5.53 -12.65 26.05
N THR A 33 5.76 -13.96 26.22
CA THR A 33 5.87 -14.89 25.09
C THR A 33 4.58 -14.99 24.29
N GLN A 34 3.42 -15.05 24.95
CA GLN A 34 2.12 -15.06 24.27
C GLN A 34 1.89 -13.79 23.44
N GLN A 35 2.20 -12.61 23.99
CA GLN A 35 2.04 -11.35 23.27
C GLN A 35 3.02 -11.25 22.09
N TYR A 36 4.28 -11.65 22.26
CA TYR A 36 5.24 -11.73 21.16
C TYR A 36 4.72 -12.63 20.03
N ASN A 37 4.30 -13.86 20.36
CA ASN A 37 3.79 -14.81 19.38
C ASN A 37 2.53 -14.30 18.68
N ALA A 38 1.65 -13.61 19.41
CA ALA A 38 0.45 -13.01 18.83
C ALA A 38 0.81 -11.93 17.79
N VAL A 39 1.73 -11.02 18.11
CA VAL A 39 2.19 -10.00 17.15
C VAL A 39 2.86 -10.63 15.93
N MET A 40 3.73 -11.62 16.11
CA MET A 40 4.40 -12.27 14.97
C MET A 40 3.43 -13.06 14.09
N ALA A 41 2.40 -13.70 14.68
CA ALA A 41 1.35 -14.37 13.93
C ALA A 41 0.48 -13.37 13.14
N GLU A 42 0.20 -12.20 13.72
CA GLU A 42 -0.51 -11.12 13.07
C GLU A 42 0.26 -10.57 11.86
N VAL A 43 1.57 -10.29 12.05
CA VAL A 43 2.48 -9.87 10.98
C VAL A 43 2.54 -10.91 9.87
N ALA A 44 2.64 -12.20 10.22
CA ALA A 44 2.69 -13.26 9.22
C ALA A 44 1.39 -13.33 8.39
N GLN A 45 0.21 -13.19 9.02
CA GLN A 45 -1.07 -13.15 8.30
C GLN A 45 -1.18 -11.95 7.36
N ILE A 46 -0.73 -10.77 7.80
CA ILE A 46 -0.72 -9.57 6.97
C ILE A 46 0.25 -9.76 5.79
N ASN A 47 1.48 -10.23 6.04
CA ASN A 47 2.48 -10.44 5.00
C ASN A 47 2.06 -11.53 3.98
N GLU A 48 1.39 -12.59 4.43
CA GLU A 48 0.83 -13.62 3.54
C GLU A 48 -0.27 -13.06 2.65
N LEU A 49 -1.11 -12.16 3.18
CA LEU A 49 -2.21 -11.55 2.44
C LEU A 49 -1.71 -10.57 1.37
N VAL A 50 -0.61 -9.87 1.65
CA VAL A 50 -0.09 -8.83 0.75
C VAL A 50 1.02 -9.30 -0.20
N GLY A 51 1.64 -10.46 0.06
CA GLY A 51 2.58 -11.14 -0.84
C GLY A 51 3.87 -10.36 -1.19
N GLU A 52 4.80 -11.01 -1.89
CA GLU A 52 6.05 -10.39 -2.41
C GLU A 52 5.82 -9.51 -3.65
N GLU A 53 4.68 -9.68 -4.32
CA GLU A 53 4.32 -9.01 -5.55
C GLU A 53 3.10 -8.13 -5.23
N TYR A 54 3.34 -6.84 -5.01
CA TYR A 54 2.36 -5.77 -4.79
C TYR A 54 1.32 -5.70 -5.92
N THR A 55 0.40 -6.65 -5.95
CA THR A 55 -0.45 -6.96 -7.10
C THR A 55 -1.91 -6.69 -6.77
N ALA A 56 -2.62 -6.20 -7.77
CA ALA A 56 -3.95 -5.58 -7.74
C ALA A 56 -5.11 -6.39 -7.11
N ASN A 57 -4.87 -7.55 -6.48
CA ASN A 57 -5.89 -8.46 -5.95
C ASN A 57 -5.82 -8.66 -4.42
N ILE A 58 -5.38 -7.63 -3.69
CA ILE A 58 -5.43 -7.66 -2.23
C ILE A 58 -6.89 -7.66 -1.78
N ASP A 59 -7.26 -8.62 -0.93
CA ASP A 59 -8.54 -8.58 -0.21
C ASP A 59 -8.52 -7.42 0.78
N ARG A 60 -9.01 -6.25 0.33
CA ARG A 60 -9.01 -5.01 1.13
C ARG A 60 -9.80 -5.16 2.41
N GLU A 61 -10.91 -5.90 2.39
CA GLU A 61 -11.75 -6.11 3.57
C GLU A 61 -10.98 -6.92 4.62
N GLN A 62 -10.36 -8.01 4.19
CA GLN A 62 -9.56 -8.86 5.07
C GLN A 62 -8.33 -8.11 5.60
N LEU A 63 -7.61 -7.36 4.77
CA LEU A 63 -6.44 -6.60 5.19
C LEU A 63 -6.84 -5.53 6.21
N ASN A 64 -7.87 -4.75 5.91
CA ASN A 64 -8.34 -3.70 6.81
C ASN A 64 -8.83 -4.28 8.15
N ALA A 65 -9.45 -5.45 8.15
CA ALA A 65 -9.84 -6.14 9.39
C ALA A 65 -8.63 -6.55 10.24
N LEU A 66 -7.55 -7.03 9.62
CA LEU A 66 -6.30 -7.35 10.31
C LEU A 66 -5.62 -6.07 10.85
N LEU A 67 -5.57 -5.00 10.05
CA LEU A 67 -4.96 -3.73 10.45
C LEU A 67 -5.75 -3.01 11.56
N ALA A 68 -7.07 -3.18 11.63
CA ALA A 68 -7.92 -2.54 12.63
C ALA A 68 -7.98 -3.28 13.98
N ARG A 69 -7.77 -4.61 14.00
CA ARG A 69 -7.85 -5.38 15.25
C ARG A 69 -6.59 -5.22 16.10
N ARG A 70 -6.68 -5.57 17.39
CA ARG A 70 -5.54 -5.55 18.32
C ARG A 70 -5.33 -6.91 18.95
N VAL A 71 -4.08 -7.41 18.96
CA VAL A 71 -3.73 -8.72 19.51
C VAL A 71 -2.77 -8.67 20.71
N ALA A 72 -2.10 -7.54 20.94
CA ALA A 72 -1.17 -7.35 22.06
C ALA A 72 -1.37 -6.04 22.84
N GLY A 73 -0.91 -6.05 24.09
CA GLY A 73 -0.93 -4.89 24.99
C GLY A 73 0.48 -4.40 25.35
N GLY A 74 0.54 -3.33 26.14
CA GLY A 74 1.82 -2.77 26.62
C GLY A 74 2.81 -2.50 25.50
N LYS A 75 4.09 -2.80 25.74
CA LYS A 75 5.17 -2.56 24.76
C LYS A 75 5.05 -3.38 23.47
N TYR A 76 4.52 -4.61 23.51
CA TYR A 76 4.25 -5.38 22.30
C TYR A 76 3.10 -4.78 21.50
N GLY A 77 2.07 -4.30 22.19
CA GLY A 77 1.00 -3.52 21.57
C GLY A 77 1.50 -2.24 20.91
N GLN A 78 2.52 -1.56 21.46
CA GLN A 78 3.13 -0.40 20.78
C GLN A 78 3.84 -0.78 19.47
N VAL A 79 4.47 -1.96 19.42
CA VAL A 79 5.09 -2.45 18.18
C VAL A 79 4.02 -2.83 17.16
N GLU A 80 2.96 -3.50 17.59
CA GLU A 80 1.79 -3.79 16.75
C GLU A 80 1.19 -2.51 16.16
N ASP A 81 0.94 -1.50 17.00
CA ASP A 81 0.38 -0.21 16.55
C ASP A 81 1.31 0.48 15.54
N ALA A 82 2.63 0.50 15.79
CA ALA A 82 3.60 1.09 14.88
C ALA A 82 3.61 0.40 13.51
N TYR A 83 3.64 -0.93 13.50
CA TYR A 83 3.61 -1.74 12.29
C TYR A 83 2.29 -1.56 11.53
N LYS A 84 1.14 -1.66 12.20
CA LYS A 84 -0.17 -1.55 11.54
C LYS A 84 -0.45 -0.15 11.02
N ASN A 85 -0.01 0.89 11.72
CA ASN A 85 -0.11 2.26 11.20
C ASN A 85 0.75 2.44 9.94
N TYR A 86 1.99 1.92 9.95
CA TYR A 86 2.85 1.93 8.76
C TYR A 86 2.19 1.21 7.57
N MET A 87 1.67 0.00 7.79
CA MET A 87 1.00 -0.77 6.75
C MET A 87 -0.29 -0.10 6.27
N THR A 88 -1.06 0.50 7.17
CA THR A 88 -2.28 1.25 6.80
C THR A 88 -1.95 2.38 5.84
N ASP A 89 -0.96 3.20 6.19
CA ASP A 89 -0.57 4.35 5.38
C ASP A 89 0.06 3.89 4.03
N LEU A 90 0.86 2.81 4.03
CA LEU A 90 1.48 2.26 2.81
C LEU A 90 0.42 1.71 1.83
N TYR A 91 -0.52 0.91 2.32
CA TYR A 91 -1.53 0.28 1.47
C TYR A 91 -2.64 1.23 1.06
N GLN A 92 -2.80 2.38 1.74
CA GLN A 92 -3.68 3.44 1.26
C GLN A 92 -3.22 3.96 -0.11
N SER A 93 -1.93 4.30 -0.27
CA SER A 93 -1.38 4.71 -1.58
C SER A 93 -1.48 3.59 -2.63
N VAL A 94 -1.33 2.32 -2.21
CA VAL A 94 -1.54 1.16 -3.12
C VAL A 94 -3.00 1.08 -3.60
N TYR A 95 -3.96 1.26 -2.70
CA TYR A 95 -5.38 1.26 -3.04
C TYR A 95 -5.75 2.41 -3.94
N ASP A 96 -5.27 3.62 -3.64
CA ASP A 96 -5.58 4.82 -4.42
C ASP A 96 -5.05 4.71 -5.86
N ALA A 97 -3.80 4.26 -6.03
CA ALA A 97 -3.23 4.00 -7.35
C ALA A 97 -3.97 2.88 -8.10
N THR A 98 -4.36 1.81 -7.39
CA THR A 98 -5.11 0.69 -7.99
C THR A 98 -6.49 1.15 -8.47
N ASP A 99 -7.17 1.99 -7.69
CA ASP A 99 -8.48 2.53 -8.08
C ASP A 99 -8.35 3.50 -9.25
N ALA A 100 -7.30 4.32 -9.27
CA ALA A 100 -7.02 5.20 -10.40
C ALA A 100 -6.68 4.44 -11.68
N SER A 101 -5.94 3.32 -11.60
CA SER A 101 -5.58 2.50 -12.77
C SER A 101 -6.73 1.67 -13.34
N HIS A 102 -7.81 1.50 -12.57
CA HIS A 102 -9.03 0.81 -12.99
C HIS A 102 -10.21 1.77 -13.20
N ASP A 103 -9.95 3.07 -13.40
CA ASP A 103 -11.01 4.03 -13.72
C ASP A 103 -11.76 3.57 -14.98
N GLU A 104 -13.09 3.62 -14.95
CA GLU A 104 -13.93 3.14 -16.04
C GLU A 104 -13.68 3.89 -17.37
N SER A 105 -13.15 5.12 -17.29
CA SER A 105 -12.88 5.95 -18.47
C SER A 105 -11.82 5.37 -19.40
N PHE A 106 -10.91 4.51 -18.89
CA PHE A 106 -9.86 3.89 -19.70
C PHE A 106 -10.42 3.14 -20.92
N GLY A 107 -11.55 2.46 -20.74
CA GLY A 107 -12.19 1.69 -21.81
C GLY A 107 -12.97 2.54 -22.81
N THR A 108 -13.22 3.82 -22.51
CA THR A 108 -14.18 4.64 -23.26
C THR A 108 -13.57 5.88 -23.90
N PHE A 109 -12.36 6.32 -23.52
CA PHE A 109 -11.72 7.54 -24.03
C PHE A 109 -11.76 7.66 -25.56
N LEU A 110 -11.37 6.60 -26.27
CA LEU A 110 -11.32 6.60 -27.75
C LEU A 110 -12.57 5.95 -28.39
N SER A 111 -13.63 5.73 -27.62
CA SER A 111 -14.90 5.21 -28.16
C SER A 111 -15.57 6.24 -29.06
N ALA A 112 -16.29 5.78 -30.08
CA ALA A 112 -17.01 6.69 -30.98
C ALA A 112 -18.05 7.54 -30.25
N GLU A 113 -18.67 7.00 -29.19
CA GLU A 113 -19.59 7.74 -28.34
C GLU A 113 -18.88 8.90 -27.65
N ASN A 114 -17.74 8.64 -26.99
CA ASN A 114 -16.98 9.67 -26.30
C ASN A 114 -16.43 10.74 -27.27
N LEU A 115 -15.88 10.32 -28.41
CA LEU A 115 -15.39 11.24 -29.44
C LEU A 115 -16.50 12.16 -29.98
N GLN A 116 -17.73 11.66 -30.06
CA GLN A 116 -18.88 12.44 -30.49
C GLN A 116 -19.36 13.41 -29.40
N SER A 117 -19.42 12.97 -28.14
CA SER A 117 -19.99 13.74 -27.03
C SER A 117 -19.08 14.85 -26.51
N ASP A 118 -17.77 14.64 -26.48
CA ASP A 118 -16.79 15.61 -25.97
C ASP A 118 -16.46 16.72 -27.00
N GLY A 119 -16.78 16.46 -28.27
CA GLY A 119 -16.55 17.38 -29.37
C GLY A 119 -15.08 17.43 -29.81
N PRO A 120 -14.77 18.23 -30.85
CA PRO A 120 -13.49 18.16 -31.56
C PRO A 120 -12.27 18.61 -30.74
N GLU A 121 -12.48 19.28 -29.61
CA GLU A 121 -11.41 19.73 -28.72
C GLU A 121 -11.12 18.74 -27.57
N PHE A 122 -11.98 17.74 -27.36
CA PHE A 122 -11.83 16.69 -26.33
C PHE A 122 -11.50 17.20 -24.91
N LYS A 123 -12.03 18.39 -24.55
CA LYS A 123 -11.65 19.08 -23.32
C LYS A 123 -11.95 18.27 -22.06
N GLN A 124 -13.06 17.53 -22.03
CA GLN A 124 -13.43 16.75 -20.84
C GLN A 124 -12.54 15.51 -20.70
N SER A 125 -12.29 14.83 -21.82
CA SER A 125 -11.44 13.63 -21.84
C SER A 125 -9.99 13.97 -21.52
N GLN A 126 -9.45 15.05 -22.09
CA GLN A 126 -8.10 15.53 -21.76
C GLN A 126 -7.99 15.90 -20.27
N ALA A 127 -8.96 16.64 -19.74
CA ALA A 127 -8.97 16.96 -18.31
C ALA A 127 -9.01 15.71 -17.42
N LYS A 128 -9.78 14.68 -17.81
CA LYS A 128 -9.83 13.40 -17.07
C LYS A 128 -8.54 12.60 -17.20
N VAL A 129 -7.89 12.59 -18.36
CA VAL A 129 -6.56 11.99 -18.57
C VAL A 129 -5.53 12.67 -17.67
N ASP A 130 -5.48 14.00 -17.65
CA ASP A 130 -4.57 14.79 -16.81
C ASP A 130 -4.80 14.54 -15.31
N GLU A 131 -6.06 14.48 -14.89
CA GLU A 131 -6.45 14.12 -13.51
C GLU A 131 -5.89 12.75 -13.11
N LEU A 132 -6.09 11.73 -13.94
CA LEU A 132 -5.64 10.36 -13.68
C LEU A 132 -4.12 10.25 -13.67
N ILE A 133 -3.42 10.89 -14.61
CA ILE A 133 -1.95 10.95 -14.62
C ILE A 133 -1.44 11.58 -13.33
N THR A 134 -2.00 12.73 -12.95
CA THR A 134 -1.60 13.45 -11.73
C THR A 134 -1.81 12.61 -10.48
N ARG A 135 -2.98 11.94 -10.38
CA ARG A 135 -3.29 11.06 -9.26
C ARG A 135 -2.32 9.88 -9.18
N LEU A 136 -2.13 9.15 -10.28
CA LEU A 136 -1.21 8.02 -10.34
C LEU A 136 0.23 8.40 -9.97
N GLN A 137 0.71 9.56 -10.43
CA GLN A 137 2.04 10.05 -10.07
C GLN A 137 2.14 10.44 -8.60
N THR A 138 1.11 11.08 -8.05
CA THR A 138 1.04 11.43 -6.62
C THR A 138 1.05 10.17 -5.76
N ASP A 139 0.20 9.19 -6.06
CA ASP A 139 0.10 7.93 -5.30
C ASP A 139 1.42 7.14 -5.36
N LYS A 140 2.12 7.17 -6.51
CA LYS A 140 3.47 6.62 -6.68
C LYS A 140 4.50 7.33 -5.82
N GLU A 141 4.48 8.66 -5.77
CA GLU A 141 5.39 9.45 -4.93
C GLU A 141 5.15 9.17 -3.44
N GLU A 142 3.90 9.06 -3.01
CA GLU A 142 3.55 8.72 -1.63
C GLU A 142 4.01 7.30 -1.25
N TYR A 143 3.76 6.32 -2.11
CA TYR A 143 4.24 4.95 -1.93
C TYR A 143 5.77 4.89 -1.83
N THR A 144 6.48 5.54 -2.77
CA THR A 144 7.96 5.53 -2.78
C THR A 144 8.56 6.21 -1.57
N ALA A 145 7.93 7.28 -1.05
CA ALA A 145 8.35 7.93 0.18
C ALA A 145 8.24 6.99 1.40
N MET A 146 7.23 6.11 1.41
CA MET A 146 6.93 5.19 2.52
C MET A 146 7.84 3.95 2.58
N ILE A 147 8.43 3.52 1.47
CA ILE A 147 9.29 2.31 1.44
C ILE A 147 10.75 2.60 1.81
N THR A 148 11.07 3.81 2.28
CA THR A 148 12.41 4.20 2.72
C THR A 148 12.71 3.78 4.16
N ASP A 149 13.99 3.58 4.48
CA ASP A 149 14.45 3.35 5.86
C ASP A 149 14.01 4.48 6.80
N GLU A 150 14.11 5.73 6.34
CA GLU A 150 13.73 6.91 7.11
C GLU A 150 12.23 6.92 7.45
N ALA A 151 11.37 6.57 6.48
CA ALA A 151 9.94 6.48 6.71
C ALA A 151 9.62 5.39 7.73
N VAL A 152 10.14 4.17 7.54
CA VAL A 152 9.97 3.05 8.48
C VAL A 152 10.41 3.44 9.89
N ASP A 153 11.58 4.07 10.04
CA ASP A 153 12.12 4.50 11.33
C ASP A 153 11.29 5.61 12.00
N SER A 154 10.62 6.45 11.20
CA SER A 154 9.75 7.51 11.72
C SER A 154 8.56 6.95 12.49
N TYR A 155 7.97 5.82 12.07
CA TYR A 155 6.86 5.18 12.79
C TYR A 155 7.34 4.56 14.11
N ALA A 156 8.52 3.93 14.12
CA ALA A 156 9.14 3.44 15.35
C ALA A 156 9.41 4.57 16.34
N ALA A 157 9.91 5.71 15.85
CA ALA A 157 10.17 6.90 16.67
C ALA A 157 8.88 7.51 17.23
N ARG A 158 7.85 7.69 16.39
CA ARG A 158 6.52 8.20 16.81
C ARG A 158 5.86 7.33 17.87
N ALA A 159 6.01 6.00 17.76
CA ALA A 159 5.51 5.05 18.76
C ALA A 159 6.36 4.97 20.04
N GLY A 160 7.51 5.66 20.09
CA GLY A 160 8.43 5.63 21.24
C GLY A 160 9.05 4.25 21.46
N LEU A 161 9.32 3.51 20.39
CA LEU A 161 9.95 2.20 20.46
C LEU A 161 11.44 2.32 20.77
N ASP A 162 11.87 1.53 21.74
CA ASP A 162 13.24 1.48 22.24
C ASP A 162 13.72 0.04 22.51
N GLY A 163 15.05 -0.14 22.58
CA GLY A 163 15.70 -1.42 22.87
C GLY A 163 15.16 -2.57 22.01
N ARG A 164 14.82 -3.68 22.68
CA ARG A 164 14.34 -4.91 22.02
C ARG A 164 13.06 -4.73 21.19
N TYR A 165 12.24 -3.73 21.48
CA TYR A 165 10.98 -3.51 20.77
C TYR A 165 11.20 -2.74 19.46
N ARG A 166 12.15 -1.80 19.45
CA ARG A 166 12.63 -1.18 18.21
C ARG A 166 13.32 -2.21 17.31
N GLU A 167 14.16 -3.06 17.89
CA GLU A 167 14.81 -4.16 17.15
C GLU A 167 13.79 -5.13 16.55
N MET A 168 12.77 -5.52 17.32
CA MET A 168 11.68 -6.37 16.82
C MET A 168 10.94 -5.73 15.64
N TYR A 169 10.60 -4.45 15.74
CA TYR A 169 9.97 -3.70 14.65
C TYR A 169 10.84 -3.67 13.39
N GLY A 170 12.15 -3.40 13.55
CA GLY A 170 13.10 -3.42 12.43
C GLY A 170 13.20 -4.79 11.76
N ILE A 171 13.17 -5.88 12.53
CA ILE A 171 13.13 -7.25 11.98
C ILE A 171 11.85 -7.47 11.17
N ILE A 172 10.68 -7.08 11.72
CA ILE A 172 9.37 -7.21 11.05
C ILE A 172 9.37 -6.52 9.67
N LEU A 173 9.96 -5.33 9.56
CA LEU A 173 9.96 -4.53 8.33
C LEU A 173 11.24 -4.63 7.49
N SER A 174 12.19 -5.48 7.87
CA SER A 174 13.48 -5.63 7.16
C SER A 174 13.35 -6.03 5.68
N ALA A 175 12.25 -6.70 5.30
CA ALA A 175 11.94 -7.01 3.89
C ALA A 175 11.37 -5.80 3.12
N HIS A 176 10.72 -4.87 3.82
CA HIS A 176 10.13 -3.66 3.21
C HIS A 176 11.21 -2.60 2.93
N SER A 177 12.18 -2.44 3.85
CA SER A 177 13.32 -1.55 3.62
C SER A 177 14.23 -1.98 2.47
N SER A 178 14.32 -3.28 2.18
CA SER A 178 15.06 -3.77 1.01
C SER A 178 14.36 -3.50 -0.33
N ALA A 179 13.06 -3.19 -0.33
CA ALA A 179 12.30 -2.92 -1.56
C ALA A 179 12.66 -1.55 -2.16
N ALA A 180 13.00 -0.53 -1.36
CA ALA A 180 13.52 0.74 -1.87
C ALA A 180 14.91 0.63 -2.50
N ALA A 181 15.68 -0.39 -2.12
CA ALA A 181 16.99 -0.68 -2.70
C ALA A 181 16.91 -1.63 -3.91
N ALA A 182 15.74 -2.18 -4.22
CA ALA A 182 15.54 -3.03 -5.38
C ALA A 182 15.54 -2.16 -6.64
N GLN A 183 16.33 -2.57 -7.64
CA GLN A 183 16.48 -1.87 -8.91
C GLN A 183 15.21 -1.96 -9.79
N GLU A 184 14.26 -2.82 -9.41
CA GLU A 184 12.98 -3.06 -10.10
C GLU A 184 11.87 -3.10 -9.04
N ASN A 185 10.89 -2.19 -9.15
CA ASN A 185 9.70 -2.17 -8.30
C ASN A 185 8.47 -2.29 -9.21
N THR A 186 7.94 -3.51 -9.26
CA THR A 186 6.86 -3.90 -10.19
C THR A 186 5.60 -3.06 -10.01
N PHE A 187 5.32 -2.58 -8.80
CA PHE A 187 4.19 -1.69 -8.55
C PHE A 187 4.40 -0.33 -9.22
N THR A 188 5.54 0.32 -9.00
CA THR A 188 5.82 1.61 -9.64
C THR A 188 5.97 1.49 -11.16
N ASP A 189 6.49 0.36 -11.65
CA ASP A 189 6.59 0.06 -13.08
C ASP A 189 5.20 -0.08 -13.71
N SER A 190 4.26 -0.71 -13.00
CA SER A 190 2.86 -0.81 -13.46
C SER A 190 2.16 0.55 -13.53
N ILE A 191 2.46 1.45 -12.59
CA ILE A 191 1.97 2.83 -12.63
C ILE A 191 2.56 3.56 -13.83
N ASP A 192 3.87 3.45 -14.06
CA ASP A 192 4.53 4.10 -15.20
C ASP A 192 3.98 3.61 -16.54
N ALA A 193 3.71 2.30 -16.67
CA ALA A 193 3.07 1.74 -17.86
C ALA A 193 1.65 2.32 -18.05
N THR A 194 0.87 2.44 -16.98
CA THR A 194 -0.48 3.02 -17.01
C THR A 194 -0.44 4.49 -17.42
N VAL A 195 0.49 5.27 -16.86
CA VAL A 195 0.71 6.68 -17.22
C VAL A 195 1.16 6.81 -18.67
N ALA A 196 2.02 5.91 -19.18
CA ALA A 196 2.42 5.91 -20.58
C ALA A 196 1.23 5.69 -21.52
N ASN A 197 0.32 4.77 -21.18
CA ASN A 197 -0.92 4.56 -21.94
C ASN A 197 -1.84 5.78 -21.93
N LEU A 198 -2.00 6.45 -20.78
CA LEU A 198 -2.77 7.69 -20.68
C LEU A 198 -2.17 8.82 -21.51
N ASN A 199 -0.84 8.96 -21.53
CA ASN A 199 -0.16 9.92 -22.40
C ASN A 199 -0.41 9.59 -23.89
N ALA A 200 -0.38 8.31 -24.28
CA ALA A 200 -0.71 7.92 -25.66
C ALA A 200 -2.17 8.23 -26.02
N VAL A 201 -3.12 8.11 -25.09
CA VAL A 201 -4.50 8.60 -25.27
C VAL A 201 -4.50 10.11 -25.52
N SER A 202 -3.73 10.89 -24.74
CA SER A 202 -3.61 12.33 -24.93
C SER A 202 -3.04 12.69 -26.31
N ASP A 203 -1.99 12.01 -26.75
CA ASP A 203 -1.39 12.20 -28.08
C ASP A 203 -2.41 11.96 -29.20
N VAL A 204 -3.28 10.96 -29.04
CA VAL A 204 -4.39 10.70 -29.97
C VAL A 204 -5.40 11.84 -29.95
N PHE A 205 -5.81 12.34 -28.78
CA PHE A 205 -6.73 13.49 -28.71
C PHE A 205 -6.14 14.75 -29.37
N ASP A 206 -4.86 15.03 -29.14
CA ASP A 206 -4.16 16.15 -29.76
C ASP A 206 -4.12 16.00 -31.29
N PHE A 207 -3.79 14.80 -31.79
CA PHE A 207 -3.80 14.51 -33.22
C PHE A 207 -5.18 14.71 -33.85
N LEU A 208 -6.23 14.20 -33.21
CA LEU A 208 -7.61 14.33 -33.69
C LEU A 208 -8.09 15.78 -33.65
N SER A 209 -7.75 16.52 -32.59
CA SER A 209 -8.10 17.94 -32.44
C SER A 209 -7.45 18.80 -33.54
N GLN A 210 -6.15 18.60 -33.78
CA GLN A 210 -5.39 19.28 -34.83
C GLN A 210 -5.89 18.95 -36.25
N ASN A 211 -6.57 17.81 -36.42
CA ASN A 211 -7.10 17.34 -37.70
C ASN A 211 -8.64 17.27 -37.73
N SER A 212 -9.33 18.07 -36.91
CA SER A 212 -10.78 18.02 -36.69
C SER A 212 -11.65 18.09 -37.96
N GLU A 213 -11.20 18.76 -39.02
CA GLU A 213 -11.93 18.81 -40.30
C GLU A 213 -11.69 17.57 -41.19
N ASN A 214 -10.69 16.74 -40.86
CA ASN A 214 -10.16 15.67 -41.69
C ASN A 214 -10.48 14.25 -41.20
N TRP A 215 -11.27 14.13 -40.14
CA TRP A 215 -11.89 12.88 -39.72
C TRP A 215 -13.40 13.05 -39.49
N TYR A 216 -14.12 11.95 -39.44
CA TYR A 216 -15.54 11.91 -39.16
C TYR A 216 -15.93 10.53 -38.62
N LEU A 217 -17.09 10.43 -37.98
CA LEU A 217 -17.67 9.15 -37.58
C LEU A 217 -18.60 8.64 -38.70
N GLN A 218 -18.37 7.41 -39.15
CA GLN A 218 -19.25 6.69 -40.07
C GLN A 218 -19.60 5.34 -39.47
N ASP A 219 -20.90 5.06 -39.30
CA ASP A 219 -21.41 3.82 -38.70
C ASP A 219 -20.76 3.49 -37.33
N GLY A 220 -20.54 4.53 -36.50
CA GLY A 220 -19.90 4.40 -35.19
C GLY A 220 -18.40 4.13 -35.25
N LYS A 221 -17.74 4.39 -36.39
CA LYS A 221 -16.30 4.19 -36.57
C LYS A 221 -15.61 5.48 -36.98
N LEU A 222 -14.46 5.75 -36.37
CA LEU A 222 -13.57 6.83 -36.75
C LEU A 222 -13.01 6.58 -38.16
N THR A 223 -13.25 7.53 -39.06
CA THR A 223 -12.86 7.48 -40.46
C THR A 223 -12.09 8.74 -40.83
N PHE A 224 -11.03 8.59 -41.63
CA PHE A 224 -10.18 9.70 -42.07
C PHE A 224 -10.42 10.03 -43.55
N ARG A 225 -10.25 11.30 -43.92
CA ARG A 225 -10.40 11.75 -45.31
C ARG A 225 -9.24 11.33 -46.22
N THR A 226 -8.09 10.99 -45.65
CA THR A 226 -6.89 10.58 -46.39
C THR A 226 -6.27 9.33 -45.76
N GLU A 227 -5.63 8.52 -46.60
CA GLU A 227 -4.87 7.35 -46.15
C GLU A 227 -3.66 7.76 -45.28
N ALA A 228 -3.03 8.89 -45.58
CA ALA A 228 -1.92 9.41 -44.78
C ALA A 228 -2.33 9.66 -43.32
N LEU A 229 -3.45 10.35 -43.08
CA LEU A 229 -3.93 10.62 -41.72
C LEU A 229 -4.35 9.34 -40.99
N TYR A 230 -4.94 8.37 -41.70
CA TYR A 230 -5.23 7.07 -41.12
C TYR A 230 -3.95 6.34 -40.68
N ASN A 231 -2.88 6.40 -41.49
CA ASN A 231 -1.60 5.77 -41.15
C ASN A 231 -0.92 6.48 -39.97
N ASP A 232 -0.99 7.81 -39.89
CA ASP A 232 -0.48 8.59 -38.76
C ASP A 232 -1.22 8.23 -37.47
N TYR A 233 -2.57 8.18 -37.51
CA TYR A 233 -3.39 7.73 -36.39
C TYR A 233 -3.05 6.30 -35.97
N LYS A 234 -2.93 5.38 -36.93
CA LYS A 234 -2.61 3.98 -36.67
C LYS A 234 -1.27 3.86 -35.93
N ALA A 235 -0.25 4.60 -36.36
CA ALA A 235 1.07 4.60 -35.72
C ALA A 235 1.02 5.10 -34.27
N LEU A 236 0.16 6.08 -33.95
CA LEU A 236 -0.07 6.53 -32.57
C LEU A 236 -0.71 5.42 -31.71
N THR A 237 -1.72 4.74 -32.26
CA THR A 237 -2.44 3.69 -31.52
C THR A 237 -1.70 2.35 -31.43
N GLU A 238 -0.71 2.08 -32.30
CA GLU A 238 0.04 0.82 -32.33
C GLU A 238 0.85 0.54 -31.05
N ASN A 239 1.16 1.59 -30.27
CA ASN A 239 1.94 1.48 -29.04
C ASN A 239 1.07 1.53 -27.77
N MET A 240 -0.26 1.61 -27.91
CA MET A 240 -1.18 1.58 -26.79
C MET A 240 -1.43 0.12 -26.41
N ASN A 241 -0.94 -0.31 -25.24
CA ASN A 241 -1.11 -1.68 -24.73
C ASN A 241 -2.21 -1.75 -23.67
#